data_AF-A0A9P1EXY6-F1
#
_entry.id   AF-A0A9P1EXY6-F1
#
_cell.length_a   1.000
_cell.length_b   1.000
_cell.length_c   1.000
_cell.angle_alpha   90.00
_cell.angle_beta   90.00
_cell.angle_gamma   90.00
#
_symmetry.space_group_name_H-M   'P 1'
#
loop_
_entity.id
_entity.type
_entity.pdbx_description
1 polymer ?
#
loop_
_entity_poly.entity_id
_entity_poly.type
_entity_poly.pdbx_seq_one_letter_code
_entity_poly.pdbx_strand_id
1 'polypeptide(L)'
;MIRHGGSVEEVEMFFGMLKVEQLPLVAFIVNDNNDVQKANGGSHWSLLVFDRQKDQFRHFDPISGNNHRVALKLIEKARQLVGQNNMQNGLEVEKVLQQTNSRDCGLYVAQYLWTLADTAQMITPVFWISQEDDSLVIRIRAPHGNLAELDYEHGENMFVFTCPPYFLRLHFKQMVQEYGSGTGKLEWKSEEGEFHIRVPKLHRGEHFTNLDMITELLNPSREIHGRPLVEEVQSEENEEEMEEDPEGNEFLVDQEVSKESEASDYKIEKFGYGFGWSKAGVIERLREEIGHVVDLPNPEDVEIGLRISKCATFDYKKFDEGRYLADTVEPEEELIAIIAAEFNIKLSLTDDDRVKLKDLKTKPSRIQGSDCEVATSLVDIVFAYCYDQRVNDWESTCESGWTCSKLSPSLSYLTKFDTVREALLSATRRAVSYPLYRSFNLAVKVIEDTKKVFLEGRSALLHVLCDLNHIFVASGEFRYILNDLFITDYLIWIQSVPENVIEDIQKQLAELPAIHKTDLGWDLDMLETNAKLEKTTLDSDDDPDPVDE
;
A
#
# COMPACT_ATOMS: atom_id res chain seq x y z
N MET A 1 -35.13 -9.38 13.41
CA MET A 1 -35.85 -8.18 12.93
C MET A 1 -36.72 -8.52 11.72
N ILE A 2 -36.17 -8.95 10.58
CA ILE A 2 -36.92 -9.30 9.35
C ILE A 2 -38.10 -10.26 9.62
N ARG A 3 -37.90 -11.39 10.31
CA ARG A 3 -38.97 -12.35 10.66
C ARG A 3 -40.17 -11.70 11.37
N HIS A 4 -39.95 -10.65 12.14
CA HIS A 4 -40.94 -10.02 13.02
C HIS A 4 -41.49 -8.69 12.48
N GLY A 5 -41.04 -8.21 11.31
CA GLY A 5 -41.63 -7.02 10.66
C GLY A 5 -43.11 -7.22 10.37
N GLY A 6 -43.93 -6.19 10.56
CA GLY A 6 -45.38 -6.23 10.42
C GLY A 6 -45.85 -6.42 8.96
N SER A 7 -45.11 -5.88 7.99
CA SER A 7 -45.37 -6.07 6.57
C SER A 7 -44.08 -6.21 5.76
N VAL A 8 -44.19 -6.53 4.47
CA VAL A 8 -42.99 -6.63 3.61
C VAL A 8 -42.45 -5.25 3.26
N GLU A 9 -43.34 -4.26 3.11
CA GLU A 9 -42.95 -2.85 2.89
C GLU A 9 -42.16 -2.31 4.08
N GLU A 10 -42.47 -2.73 5.31
CA GLU A 10 -41.69 -2.36 6.49
C GLU A 10 -40.28 -2.96 6.44
N VAL A 11 -40.13 -4.21 6.02
CA VAL A 11 -38.82 -4.85 5.84
C VAL A 11 -38.02 -4.15 4.74
N GLU A 12 -38.67 -3.83 3.62
CA GLU A 12 -38.05 -3.11 2.49
C GLU A 12 -37.61 -1.69 2.90
N MET A 13 -38.42 -0.98 3.69
CA MET A 13 -38.07 0.34 4.23
C MET A 13 -36.79 0.31 5.09
N PHE A 14 -36.60 -0.74 5.89
CA PHE A 14 -35.44 -0.85 6.78
C PHE A 14 -34.19 -1.43 6.10
N PHE A 15 -34.35 -2.33 5.13
CA PHE A 15 -33.24 -3.09 4.55
C PHE A 15 -33.01 -2.85 3.05
N GLY A 16 -33.90 -2.15 2.35
CA GLY A 16 -33.77 -1.88 0.90
C GLY A 16 -32.56 -1.02 0.53
N MET A 17 -32.08 -0.17 1.46
CA MET A 17 -30.83 0.59 1.25
C MET A 17 -29.60 -0.31 1.10
N LEU A 18 -29.67 -1.57 1.54
CA LEU A 18 -28.56 -2.51 1.44
C LEU A 18 -28.41 -3.12 0.04
N LYS A 19 -29.34 -2.86 -0.88
CA LYS A 19 -29.35 -3.36 -2.27
C LYS A 19 -29.05 -4.87 -2.37
N VAL A 20 -29.58 -5.67 -1.44
CA VAL A 20 -29.25 -7.11 -1.34
C VAL A 20 -29.77 -7.93 -2.52
N GLU A 21 -30.70 -7.38 -3.29
CA GLU A 21 -31.17 -7.88 -4.58
C GLU A 21 -30.07 -7.89 -5.65
N GLN A 22 -28.97 -7.16 -5.46
CA GLN A 22 -27.80 -7.11 -6.35
C GLN A 22 -26.67 -8.05 -5.88
N LEU A 23 -26.80 -8.66 -4.70
CA LEU A 23 -25.70 -9.46 -4.13
C LEU A 23 -25.80 -10.94 -4.53
N PRO A 24 -24.68 -11.60 -4.89
CA PRO A 24 -24.68 -13.00 -5.33
C PRO A 24 -24.99 -13.99 -4.19
N LEU A 25 -24.59 -13.64 -2.97
CA LEU A 25 -24.86 -14.41 -1.75
C LEU A 25 -25.36 -13.48 -0.65
N VAL A 26 -26.49 -13.84 -0.02
CA VAL A 26 -27.04 -13.10 1.12
C VAL A 26 -27.14 -14.02 2.33
N ALA A 27 -26.37 -13.73 3.37
CA ALA A 27 -26.33 -14.52 4.60
C ALA A 27 -27.23 -13.90 5.69
N PHE A 28 -28.06 -14.73 6.30
CA PHE A 28 -28.94 -14.39 7.42
C PHE A 28 -28.56 -15.19 8.65
N ILE A 29 -28.20 -14.49 9.73
CA ILE A 29 -28.00 -15.10 11.03
C ILE A 29 -29.37 -15.34 11.69
N VAL A 30 -29.73 -16.60 11.85
CA VAL A 30 -31.05 -17.03 12.31
C VAL A 30 -31.03 -17.33 13.80
N ASN A 31 -32.01 -16.78 14.52
CA ASN A 31 -32.20 -17.02 15.95
C ASN A 31 -33.68 -17.34 16.25
N ASP A 32 -33.90 -18.25 17.19
CA ASP A 32 -35.24 -18.71 17.59
C ASP A 32 -36.02 -17.71 18.47
N ASN A 33 -35.43 -16.60 18.93
CA ASN A 33 -36.06 -15.63 19.83
C ASN A 33 -37.37 -15.02 19.28
N ASN A 34 -38.49 -15.36 19.93
CA ASN A 34 -39.82 -14.90 19.53
C ASN A 34 -40.14 -13.46 19.97
N ASP A 35 -39.34 -12.86 20.86
CA ASP A 35 -39.56 -11.50 21.37
C ASP A 35 -38.34 -10.61 21.09
N VAL A 36 -38.48 -9.72 20.10
CA VAL A 36 -37.42 -8.79 19.67
C VAL A 36 -37.15 -7.67 20.67
N GLN A 37 -38.07 -7.40 21.61
CA GLN A 37 -37.89 -6.37 22.63
C GLN A 37 -37.07 -6.86 23.82
N LYS A 38 -36.85 -8.18 23.91
CA LYS A 38 -36.06 -8.80 24.97
C LYS A 38 -34.64 -9.09 24.50
N ALA A 39 -33.69 -8.32 25.04
CA ALA A 39 -32.26 -8.59 24.87
C ALA A 39 -31.89 -9.99 25.42
N ASN A 40 -30.91 -10.64 24.79
CA ASN A 40 -30.44 -12.00 25.12
C ASN A 40 -31.54 -13.08 25.08
N GLY A 41 -32.61 -12.88 24.31
CA GLY A 41 -33.57 -13.93 24.02
C GLY A 41 -33.06 -14.91 22.96
N GLY A 42 -33.71 -16.08 22.89
CA GLY A 42 -33.33 -17.18 21.99
C GLY A 42 -32.37 -18.17 22.65
N SER A 43 -32.42 -19.42 22.18
CA SER A 43 -31.63 -20.54 22.69
C SER A 43 -30.70 -21.16 21.64
N HIS A 44 -30.91 -20.88 20.35
CA HIS A 44 -30.18 -21.53 19.27
C HIS A 44 -29.95 -20.61 18.07
N TRP A 45 -28.75 -20.69 17.50
CA TRP A 45 -28.33 -19.95 16.31
C TRP A 45 -28.09 -20.90 15.14
N SER A 46 -28.49 -20.49 13.94
CA SER A 46 -28.18 -21.20 12.69
C SER A 46 -27.94 -20.18 11.56
N LEU A 47 -27.44 -20.63 10.41
CA LEU A 47 -27.16 -19.78 9.26
C LEU A 47 -28.08 -20.13 8.09
N LEU A 48 -28.70 -19.12 7.48
CA LEU A 48 -29.50 -19.25 6.27
C LEU A 48 -28.83 -18.42 5.17
N VAL A 49 -28.61 -18.98 3.99
CA VAL A 49 -27.95 -18.29 2.89
C VAL A 49 -28.82 -18.35 1.65
N PHE A 50 -29.06 -17.22 1.01
CA PHE A 50 -29.62 -17.16 -0.33
C PHE A 50 -28.49 -17.18 -1.36
N ASP A 51 -28.53 -18.14 -2.28
CA ASP A 51 -27.63 -18.27 -3.42
C ASP A 51 -28.38 -17.81 -4.67
N ARG A 52 -27.95 -16.68 -5.25
CA ARG A 52 -28.62 -16.06 -6.40
C ARG A 52 -28.42 -16.87 -7.68
N GLN A 53 -27.26 -17.49 -7.88
CA GLN A 53 -26.98 -18.28 -9.07
C GLN A 53 -27.92 -19.49 -9.17
N LYS A 54 -28.20 -20.11 -8.03
CA LYS A 54 -29.17 -21.24 -7.93
C LYS A 54 -30.60 -20.78 -7.66
N ASP A 55 -30.79 -19.49 -7.38
CA ASP A 55 -32.05 -18.88 -6.98
C ASP A 55 -32.74 -19.66 -5.83
N GLN A 56 -31.96 -20.00 -4.79
CA GLN A 56 -32.34 -20.97 -3.77
C GLN A 56 -31.81 -20.60 -2.37
N PHE A 57 -32.57 -20.98 -1.33
CA PHE A 57 -32.13 -20.84 0.07
C PHE A 57 -31.50 -22.14 0.59
N ARG A 58 -30.37 -22.00 1.29
CA ARG A 58 -29.62 -23.09 1.93
C ARG A 58 -29.52 -22.85 3.44
N HIS A 59 -29.82 -23.86 4.24
CA HIS A 59 -29.86 -23.77 5.70
C HIS A 59 -28.78 -24.65 6.35
N PHE A 60 -27.92 -24.01 7.13
CA PHE A 60 -26.81 -24.59 7.85
C PHE A 60 -27.13 -24.57 9.34
N ASP A 61 -27.54 -25.71 9.89
CA ASP A 61 -27.97 -25.82 11.28
C ASP A 61 -26.98 -26.64 12.12
N PRO A 62 -26.30 -26.03 13.13
CA PRO A 62 -25.43 -26.75 14.04
C PRO A 62 -26.12 -27.86 14.83
N ILE A 63 -27.44 -27.76 15.02
CA ILE A 63 -28.29 -28.83 15.55
C ILE A 63 -29.38 -29.10 14.51
N SER A 64 -29.18 -30.12 13.69
CA SER A 64 -30.05 -30.45 12.56
C SER A 64 -31.54 -30.37 12.90
N GLY A 65 -32.25 -29.48 12.19
CA GLY A 65 -33.70 -29.32 12.27
C GLY A 65 -34.21 -28.38 13.37
N ASN A 66 -33.37 -27.89 14.29
CA ASN A 66 -33.82 -27.10 15.43
C ASN A 66 -34.40 -25.74 15.00
N ASN A 67 -33.74 -25.04 14.08
CA ASN A 67 -34.19 -23.77 13.54
C ASN A 67 -34.97 -23.88 12.22
N HIS A 68 -35.30 -25.08 11.75
CA HIS A 68 -35.93 -25.28 10.44
C HIS A 68 -37.23 -24.45 10.27
N ARG A 69 -38.13 -24.50 11.26
CA ARG A 69 -39.38 -23.71 11.23
C ARG A 69 -39.14 -22.20 11.31
N VAL A 70 -38.06 -21.79 11.96
CA VAL A 70 -37.67 -20.39 12.09
C VAL A 70 -37.12 -19.87 10.77
N ALA A 71 -36.28 -20.66 10.10
CA ALA A 71 -35.73 -20.37 8.78
C ALA A 71 -36.85 -20.23 7.73
N LEU A 72 -37.83 -21.15 7.71
CA LEU A 72 -38.97 -21.06 6.77
C LEU A 72 -39.76 -19.76 6.93
N LYS A 73 -40.06 -19.35 8.17
CA LYS A 73 -40.75 -18.06 8.43
C LYS A 73 -39.93 -16.84 8.03
N LEU A 74 -38.60 -16.93 8.12
CA LEU A 74 -37.71 -15.87 7.67
C LEU A 74 -37.70 -15.78 6.14
N ILE A 75 -37.63 -16.93 5.45
CA ILE A 75 -37.66 -17.03 3.99
C ILE A 75 -38.92 -16.36 3.44
N GLU A 76 -40.10 -16.63 4.01
CA GLU A 76 -41.37 -16.02 3.55
C GLU A 76 -41.32 -14.50 3.38
N LYS A 77 -40.57 -13.80 4.25
CA LYS A 77 -40.38 -12.35 4.18
C LYS A 77 -39.13 -11.95 3.41
N ALA A 78 -38.07 -12.74 3.47
CA ALA A 78 -36.81 -12.45 2.80
C ALA A 78 -36.89 -12.64 1.28
N ARG A 79 -37.81 -13.44 0.75
CA ARG A 79 -37.95 -13.70 -0.71
C ARG A 79 -38.06 -12.44 -1.55
N GLN A 80 -38.86 -11.47 -1.10
CA GLN A 80 -39.01 -10.20 -1.81
C GLN A 80 -37.76 -9.33 -1.65
N LEU A 81 -37.19 -9.27 -0.44
CA LEU A 81 -35.98 -8.52 -0.15
C LEU A 81 -34.79 -8.97 -1.01
N VAL A 82 -34.59 -10.29 -1.20
CA VAL A 82 -33.50 -10.81 -2.06
C VAL A 82 -33.86 -10.84 -3.54
N GLY A 83 -35.10 -10.50 -3.92
CA GLY A 83 -35.55 -10.54 -5.32
C GLY A 83 -35.53 -11.96 -5.92
N GLN A 84 -36.01 -12.98 -5.19
CA GLN A 84 -36.02 -14.35 -5.70
C GLN A 84 -37.02 -14.53 -6.86
N ASN A 85 -36.55 -15.08 -7.98
CA ASN A 85 -37.35 -15.18 -9.21
C ASN A 85 -38.30 -16.39 -9.22
N ASN A 86 -37.81 -17.56 -8.77
CA ASN A 86 -38.54 -18.81 -8.77
C ASN A 86 -39.01 -19.18 -7.35
N MET A 87 -40.25 -18.82 -7.03
CA MET A 87 -40.85 -19.13 -5.72
C MET A 87 -41.04 -20.63 -5.45
N GLN A 88 -40.88 -21.51 -6.45
CA GLN A 88 -40.92 -22.96 -6.24
C GLN A 88 -39.60 -23.50 -5.66
N ASN A 89 -38.50 -22.76 -5.79
CA ASN A 89 -37.23 -23.13 -5.18
C ASN A 89 -37.35 -22.96 -3.65
N GLY A 90 -37.31 -24.11 -2.97
CA GLY A 90 -37.52 -24.23 -1.54
C GLY A 90 -36.26 -23.99 -0.71
N LEU A 91 -36.33 -24.47 0.53
CA LEU A 91 -35.19 -24.50 1.44
C LEU A 91 -34.45 -25.83 1.28
N GLU A 92 -33.18 -25.77 0.92
CA GLU A 92 -32.25 -26.89 1.01
C GLU A 92 -31.61 -26.93 2.41
N VAL A 93 -31.61 -28.09 3.05
CA VAL A 93 -30.96 -28.28 4.36
C VAL A 93 -29.60 -28.91 4.12
N GLU A 94 -28.55 -28.16 4.43
CA GLU A 94 -27.18 -28.56 4.17
C GLU A 94 -26.66 -29.54 5.20
N LYS A 95 -25.85 -30.50 4.74
CA LYS A 95 -25.20 -31.47 5.63
C LYS A 95 -23.92 -30.87 6.21
N VAL A 96 -24.05 -30.26 7.38
CA VAL A 96 -22.96 -29.50 8.03
C VAL A 96 -22.40 -30.19 9.27
N LEU A 97 -21.20 -29.78 9.69
CA LEU A 97 -20.57 -30.26 10.93
C LEU A 97 -21.45 -29.94 12.14
N GLN A 98 -21.93 -30.95 12.86
CA GLN A 98 -22.87 -30.76 13.96
C GLN A 98 -22.16 -30.42 15.27
N GLN A 99 -22.78 -29.57 16.10
CA GLN A 99 -22.26 -29.27 17.44
C GLN A 99 -22.39 -30.48 18.36
N THR A 100 -21.42 -30.65 19.26
CA THR A 100 -21.39 -31.77 20.22
C THR A 100 -21.75 -31.36 21.66
N ASN A 101 -21.92 -30.06 21.89
CA ASN A 101 -22.30 -29.49 23.18
C ASN A 101 -23.55 -28.61 23.05
N SER A 102 -23.97 -27.93 24.13
CA SER A 102 -25.23 -27.17 24.16
C SER A 102 -25.06 -25.65 24.03
N ARG A 103 -23.87 -25.14 23.68
CA ARG A 103 -23.57 -23.68 23.76
C ARG A 103 -22.89 -23.11 22.52
N ASP A 104 -22.22 -23.93 21.73
CA ASP A 104 -21.34 -23.43 20.66
C ASP A 104 -22.04 -23.12 19.33
N CYS A 105 -23.37 -23.20 19.25
CA CYS A 105 -24.14 -22.93 18.03
C CYS A 105 -23.70 -21.64 17.29
N GLY A 106 -23.41 -20.55 18.02
CA GLY A 106 -22.92 -19.30 17.44
C GLY A 106 -21.51 -19.40 16.83
N LEU A 107 -20.60 -20.17 17.44
CA LEU A 107 -19.26 -20.41 16.90
C LEU A 107 -19.30 -21.25 15.63
N TYR A 108 -20.18 -22.26 15.59
CA TYR A 108 -20.40 -23.06 14.38
C TYR A 108 -20.98 -22.22 13.24
N VAL A 109 -21.92 -21.31 13.55
CA VAL A 109 -22.44 -20.34 12.56
C VAL A 109 -21.33 -19.44 12.01
N ALA A 110 -20.46 -18.92 12.87
CA ALA A 110 -19.31 -18.12 12.43
C ALA A 110 -18.34 -18.95 11.56
N GLN A 111 -18.09 -20.20 11.92
CA GLN A 111 -17.27 -21.11 11.14
C GLN A 111 -17.88 -21.41 9.76
N TYR A 112 -19.19 -21.68 9.67
CA TYR A 112 -19.84 -21.90 8.37
C TYR A 112 -19.78 -20.66 7.49
N LEU A 113 -19.99 -19.48 8.07
CA LEU A 113 -19.90 -18.22 7.34
C LEU A 113 -18.48 -17.98 6.84
N TRP A 114 -17.48 -18.24 7.69
CA TRP A 114 -16.07 -18.19 7.31
C TRP A 114 -15.77 -19.13 6.15
N THR A 115 -16.15 -20.41 6.25
CA THR A 115 -15.90 -21.39 5.18
C THR A 115 -16.60 -21.00 3.88
N LEU A 116 -17.83 -20.49 3.95
CA LEU A 116 -18.56 -20.04 2.76
C LEU A 116 -17.91 -18.83 2.11
N ALA A 117 -17.48 -17.85 2.92
CA ALA A 117 -16.75 -16.68 2.45
C ALA A 117 -15.38 -17.09 1.84
N ASP A 118 -14.65 -17.99 2.50
CA ASP A 118 -13.36 -18.52 2.05
C ASP A 118 -13.48 -19.31 0.74
N THR A 119 -14.51 -20.15 0.59
CA THR A 119 -14.79 -20.84 -0.70
C THR A 119 -15.27 -19.91 -1.82
N ALA A 120 -15.80 -18.74 -1.47
CA ALA A 120 -16.21 -17.72 -2.44
C ALA A 120 -15.08 -16.73 -2.78
N GLN A 121 -14.00 -16.71 -1.99
CA GLN A 121 -12.89 -15.79 -2.18
C GLN A 121 -11.93 -16.37 -3.19
N MET A 122 -12.11 -16.00 -4.46
CA MET A 122 -11.11 -16.29 -5.46
C MET A 122 -9.81 -15.56 -5.11
N ILE A 123 -8.70 -16.29 -5.12
CA ILE A 123 -7.39 -15.80 -4.71
C ILE A 123 -6.70 -15.18 -5.93
N THR A 124 -6.16 -13.97 -5.77
CA THR A 124 -5.31 -13.38 -6.81
C THR A 124 -3.96 -14.12 -6.83
N PRO A 125 -3.61 -14.81 -7.94
CA PRO A 125 -2.32 -15.51 -8.05
C PRO A 125 -1.16 -14.52 -8.18
N VAL A 126 0.07 -14.98 -7.93
CA VAL A 126 1.27 -14.20 -8.25
C VAL A 126 1.49 -14.27 -9.76
N PHE A 127 1.80 -13.14 -10.38
CA PHE A 127 1.99 -13.07 -11.83
C PHE A 127 3.17 -12.17 -12.25
N TRP A 128 3.67 -12.42 -13.45
CA TRP A 128 4.69 -11.63 -14.13
C TRP A 128 4.24 -11.38 -15.56
N ILE A 129 4.55 -10.20 -16.09
CA ILE A 129 4.26 -9.86 -17.48
C ILE A 129 5.57 -9.44 -18.12
N SER A 130 5.99 -10.16 -19.16
CA SER A 130 7.04 -9.70 -20.05
C SER A 130 6.45 -9.42 -21.43
N GLN A 131 7.18 -8.67 -22.25
CA GLN A 131 6.74 -8.31 -23.59
C GLN A 131 7.79 -8.66 -24.63
N GLU A 132 7.30 -9.09 -25.78
CA GLU A 132 8.03 -9.26 -27.03
C GLU A 132 7.49 -8.25 -28.05
N ASP A 133 8.08 -8.21 -29.26
CA ASP A 133 7.67 -7.26 -30.30
C ASP A 133 6.20 -7.46 -30.73
N ASP A 134 5.68 -8.68 -30.67
CA ASP A 134 4.34 -9.03 -31.19
C ASP A 134 3.34 -9.48 -30.12
N SER A 135 3.78 -9.76 -28.90
CA SER A 135 2.97 -10.39 -27.87
C SER A 135 3.46 -10.07 -26.45
N LEU A 136 2.55 -10.17 -25.48
CA LEU A 136 2.84 -10.23 -24.05
C LEU A 136 2.94 -11.69 -23.62
N VAL A 137 3.81 -11.97 -22.66
CA VAL A 137 3.93 -13.28 -22.01
C VAL A 137 3.56 -13.10 -20.55
N ILE A 138 2.37 -13.56 -20.19
CA ILE A 138 1.83 -13.51 -18.83
C ILE A 138 2.15 -14.84 -18.16
N ARG A 139 2.99 -14.80 -17.13
CA ARG A 139 3.32 -15.94 -16.28
C ARG A 139 2.47 -15.85 -15.02
N ILE A 140 1.77 -16.92 -14.66
CA ILE A 140 0.88 -16.97 -13.49
C ILE A 140 1.24 -18.17 -12.64
N ARG A 141 1.63 -17.96 -11.39
CA ARG A 141 1.88 -19.04 -10.42
C ARG A 141 0.58 -19.40 -9.71
N ALA A 142 0.04 -20.56 -10.06
CA ALA A 142 -1.22 -21.11 -9.55
C ALA A 142 -1.09 -22.63 -9.30
N PRO A 143 -0.31 -23.06 -8.28
CA PRO A 143 0.05 -24.46 -8.06
C PRO A 143 -1.13 -25.36 -7.68
N HIS A 144 -2.19 -24.79 -7.10
CA HIS A 144 -3.39 -25.52 -6.68
C HIS A 144 -4.58 -25.34 -7.63
N GLY A 145 -4.33 -24.84 -8.85
CA GLY A 145 -5.39 -24.56 -9.82
C GLY A 145 -6.06 -25.82 -10.34
N ASN A 146 -7.40 -25.81 -10.39
CA ASN A 146 -8.17 -26.86 -11.03
C ASN A 146 -8.08 -26.76 -12.56
N LEU A 147 -7.21 -27.58 -13.16
CA LEU A 147 -6.99 -27.62 -14.62
C LEU A 147 -8.24 -28.00 -15.44
N ALA A 148 -9.23 -28.67 -14.84
CA ALA A 148 -10.46 -29.02 -15.54
C ALA A 148 -11.39 -27.81 -15.78
N GLU A 149 -11.22 -26.76 -14.97
CA GLU A 149 -12.00 -25.53 -14.98
C GLU A 149 -11.11 -24.32 -15.32
N LEU A 150 -9.98 -24.58 -16.00
CA LEU A 150 -9.11 -23.52 -16.50
C LEU A 150 -9.79 -22.81 -17.67
N ASP A 151 -9.95 -21.50 -17.53
CA ASP A 151 -10.45 -20.62 -18.58
C ASP A 151 -9.66 -19.30 -18.60
N TYR A 152 -9.49 -18.72 -19.77
CA TYR A 152 -8.88 -17.41 -19.92
C TYR A 152 -9.40 -16.69 -21.16
N GLU A 153 -9.57 -15.39 -21.04
CA GLU A 153 -10.05 -14.51 -22.09
C GLU A 153 -9.17 -13.27 -22.17
N HIS A 154 -9.01 -12.74 -23.38
CA HIS A 154 -8.32 -11.48 -23.59
C HIS A 154 -8.96 -10.73 -24.76
N GLY A 155 -9.02 -9.41 -24.65
CA GLY A 155 -9.63 -8.56 -25.66
C GLY A 155 -9.61 -7.11 -25.20
N GLU A 156 -9.62 -6.20 -26.16
CA GLU A 156 -9.57 -4.76 -25.90
C GLU A 156 -8.38 -4.41 -24.99
N ASN A 157 -8.61 -3.93 -23.78
CA ASN A 157 -7.60 -3.59 -22.78
C ASN A 157 -7.57 -4.57 -21.59
N MET A 158 -8.20 -5.75 -21.70
CA MET A 158 -8.36 -6.67 -20.58
C MET A 158 -7.80 -8.07 -20.84
N PHE A 159 -7.36 -8.69 -19.75
CA PHE A 159 -7.05 -10.11 -19.67
C PHE A 159 -7.71 -10.69 -18.41
N VAL A 160 -8.42 -11.80 -18.55
CA VAL A 160 -9.08 -12.52 -17.47
C VAL A 160 -8.58 -13.95 -17.45
N PHE A 161 -8.19 -14.44 -16.28
CA PHE A 161 -7.77 -15.81 -16.03
C PHE A 161 -8.54 -16.36 -14.84
N THR A 162 -9.17 -17.50 -15.06
CA THR A 162 -9.95 -18.23 -14.06
C THR A 162 -9.44 -19.65 -13.97
N CYS A 163 -8.95 -20.03 -12.80
CA CYS A 163 -8.54 -21.40 -12.52
C CYS A 163 -8.73 -21.66 -11.03
N PRO A 164 -9.92 -22.11 -10.59
CA PRO A 164 -10.28 -22.18 -9.18
C PRO A 164 -9.22 -22.86 -8.31
N PRO A 165 -8.84 -22.28 -7.16
CA PRO A 165 -9.43 -21.11 -6.51
C PRO A 165 -8.90 -19.75 -7.02
N TYR A 166 -8.09 -19.73 -8.09
CA TYR A 166 -7.44 -18.50 -8.57
C TYR A 166 -8.29 -17.72 -9.57
N PHE A 167 -8.28 -16.40 -9.41
CA PHE A 167 -8.86 -15.46 -10.36
C PHE A 167 -7.93 -14.26 -10.53
N LEU A 168 -7.69 -13.88 -11.78
CA LEU A 168 -6.86 -12.75 -12.12
C LEU A 168 -7.54 -11.97 -13.25
N ARG A 169 -7.84 -10.70 -13.00
CA ARG A 169 -8.26 -9.75 -14.02
C ARG A 169 -7.18 -8.66 -14.10
N LEU A 170 -6.68 -8.41 -15.30
CA LEU A 170 -5.68 -7.40 -15.60
C LEU A 170 -6.25 -6.39 -16.58
N HIS A 171 -5.96 -5.11 -16.33
CA HIS A 171 -6.30 -3.98 -17.19
C HIS A 171 -5.01 -3.37 -17.73
N PHE A 172 -4.84 -3.38 -19.05
CA PHE A 172 -3.72 -2.77 -19.74
C PHE A 172 -4.05 -1.35 -20.21
N LYS A 173 -3.03 -0.51 -20.42
CA LYS A 173 -3.22 0.81 -21.06
C LYS A 173 -3.35 0.69 -22.57
N GLN A 174 -2.70 -0.30 -23.17
CA GLN A 174 -2.68 -0.56 -24.60
C GLN A 174 -3.55 -1.77 -24.95
N MET A 175 -3.98 -1.86 -26.21
CA MET A 175 -4.93 -2.88 -26.65
C MET A 175 -4.26 -4.20 -27.06
N VAL A 176 -4.89 -5.31 -26.66
CA VAL A 176 -4.56 -6.68 -27.06
C VAL A 176 -5.56 -7.20 -28.09
N GLN A 177 -5.17 -8.19 -28.90
CA GLN A 177 -6.11 -8.77 -29.87
C GLN A 177 -7.20 -9.59 -29.17
N GLU A 178 -8.36 -9.71 -29.79
CA GLU A 178 -9.44 -10.56 -29.31
C GLU A 178 -9.04 -12.05 -29.29
N TYR A 179 -9.53 -12.74 -28.26
CA TYR A 179 -9.40 -14.18 -28.11
C TYR A 179 -9.99 -14.92 -29.33
N GLY A 180 -9.29 -15.97 -29.79
CA GLY A 180 -9.70 -16.76 -30.97
C GLY A 180 -9.16 -16.29 -32.33
N SER A 181 -8.43 -15.16 -32.39
CA SER A 181 -7.79 -14.66 -33.62
C SER A 181 -6.56 -15.47 -34.11
N GLY A 182 -6.13 -16.49 -33.35
CA GLY A 182 -5.30 -17.60 -33.86
C GLY A 182 -3.81 -17.61 -33.50
N THR A 183 -3.34 -16.81 -32.55
CA THR A 183 -1.90 -16.76 -32.15
C THR A 183 -1.63 -16.89 -30.65
N GLY A 184 -2.65 -16.86 -29.80
CA GLY A 184 -2.49 -17.10 -28.36
C GLY A 184 -2.03 -18.53 -28.09
N LYS A 185 -1.03 -18.71 -27.23
CA LYS A 185 -0.51 -20.02 -26.81
C LYS A 185 -0.48 -20.11 -25.29
N LEU A 186 -0.99 -21.21 -24.76
CA LEU A 186 -0.92 -21.56 -23.34
C LEU A 186 0.09 -22.71 -23.17
N GLU A 187 1.07 -22.50 -22.31
CA GLU A 187 2.01 -23.53 -21.86
C GLU A 187 1.89 -23.71 -20.35
N TRP A 188 1.62 -24.94 -19.89
CA TRP A 188 1.58 -25.26 -18.47
C TRP A 188 2.87 -25.95 -18.03
N LYS A 189 3.55 -25.36 -17.04
CA LYS A 189 4.77 -25.91 -16.43
C LYS A 189 4.42 -26.57 -15.11
N SER A 190 4.19 -27.88 -15.16
CA SER A 190 3.77 -28.68 -14.01
C SER A 190 4.77 -28.72 -12.86
N GLU A 191 6.08 -28.62 -13.14
CA GLU A 191 7.15 -28.64 -12.13
C GLU A 191 7.20 -27.36 -11.28
N GLU A 192 6.84 -26.22 -11.87
CA GLU A 192 6.89 -24.89 -11.23
C GLU A 192 5.52 -24.42 -10.72
N GLY A 193 4.44 -25.11 -11.13
CA GLY A 193 3.06 -24.68 -10.85
C GLY A 193 2.68 -23.39 -11.57
N GLU A 194 3.25 -23.16 -12.77
CA GLU A 194 3.11 -21.92 -13.53
C GLU A 194 2.36 -22.11 -14.86
N PHE A 195 1.52 -21.15 -15.20
CA PHE A 195 0.88 -20.99 -16.50
C PHE A 195 1.57 -19.87 -17.27
N HIS A 196 2.02 -20.16 -18.49
CA HIS A 196 2.68 -19.20 -19.38
C HIS A 196 1.73 -18.95 -20.55
N ILE A 197 1.09 -17.78 -20.58
CA ILE A 197 0.07 -17.40 -21.55
C ILE A 197 0.63 -16.31 -22.45
N ARG A 198 0.73 -16.59 -23.74
CA ARG A 198 1.12 -15.60 -24.75
C ARG A 198 -0.13 -14.88 -25.29
N VAL A 199 -0.19 -13.57 -25.07
CA VAL A 199 -1.29 -12.69 -25.50
C VAL A 199 -0.79 -11.75 -26.62
N PRO A 200 -1.28 -11.86 -27.85
CA PRO A 200 -0.84 -11.03 -28.97
C PRO A 200 -1.26 -9.55 -28.83
N LYS A 201 -0.35 -8.63 -29.17
CA LYS A 201 -0.59 -7.18 -29.19
C LYS A 201 -1.47 -6.78 -30.38
N LEU A 202 -2.34 -5.78 -30.24
CA LEU A 202 -3.13 -5.27 -31.37
C LEU A 202 -2.21 -4.63 -32.42
N HIS A 203 -1.28 -3.79 -31.98
CA HIS A 203 -0.26 -3.17 -32.84
C HIS A 203 1.11 -3.83 -32.64
N ARG A 204 1.68 -4.39 -33.72
CA ARG A 204 3.01 -4.99 -33.69
C ARG A 204 4.09 -3.91 -33.47
N GLY A 205 5.01 -4.17 -32.56
CA GLY A 205 6.08 -3.26 -32.17
C GLY A 205 5.65 -2.18 -31.17
N GLU A 206 4.39 -2.17 -30.73
CA GLU A 206 3.93 -1.27 -29.68
C GLU A 206 4.50 -1.70 -28.32
N HIS A 207 5.07 -0.75 -27.58
CA HIS A 207 5.63 -1.01 -26.26
C HIS A 207 4.57 -0.77 -25.18
N PHE A 208 4.28 -1.80 -24.38
CA PHE A 208 3.34 -1.68 -23.27
C PHE A 208 4.07 -1.08 -22.07
N THR A 209 3.45 -0.07 -21.46
CA THR A 209 4.01 0.63 -20.30
C THR A 209 3.41 0.07 -19.01
N ASN A 210 4.08 0.29 -17.87
CA ASN A 210 3.58 -0.05 -16.53
C ASN A 210 3.27 -1.55 -16.28
N LEU A 211 3.93 -2.46 -16.99
CA LEU A 211 3.72 -3.92 -16.82
C LEU A 211 4.11 -4.47 -15.43
N ASP A 212 4.87 -3.69 -14.66
CA ASP A 212 5.26 -4.02 -13.28
C ASP A 212 4.37 -3.35 -12.21
N MET A 213 3.44 -2.47 -12.61
CA MET A 213 2.56 -1.76 -11.68
C MET A 213 1.36 -2.65 -11.32
N ILE A 214 1.60 -3.67 -10.50
CA ILE A 214 0.65 -4.74 -10.17
C ILE A 214 -0.70 -4.22 -9.68
N THR A 215 -0.70 -3.27 -8.73
CA THR A 215 -1.93 -2.69 -8.18
C THR A 215 -2.67 -1.85 -9.23
N GLU A 216 -1.95 -1.18 -10.14
CA GLU A 216 -2.58 -0.46 -11.25
C GLU A 216 -3.21 -1.45 -12.23
N LEU A 217 -2.52 -2.55 -12.57
CA LEU A 217 -3.03 -3.58 -13.49
C LEU A 217 -4.25 -4.31 -12.93
N LEU A 218 -4.33 -4.50 -11.61
CA LEU A 218 -5.47 -5.16 -10.96
C LEU A 218 -6.71 -4.26 -10.86
N ASN A 219 -6.56 -2.94 -10.99
CA ASN A 219 -7.63 -1.98 -10.86
C ASN A 219 -8.03 -1.39 -12.23
N PRO A 220 -9.32 -1.17 -12.50
CA PRO A 220 -9.73 -0.51 -13.74
C PRO A 220 -9.18 0.92 -13.79
N SER A 221 -8.42 1.24 -14.83
CA SER A 221 -7.89 2.59 -15.04
C SER A 221 -9.03 3.58 -15.34
N ARG A 222 -8.93 4.83 -14.85
CA ARG A 222 -9.83 5.92 -15.25
C ARG A 222 -9.74 6.13 -16.76
N GLU A 223 -10.81 5.85 -17.50
CA GLU A 223 -10.89 6.28 -18.89
C GLU A 223 -11.01 7.82 -18.94
N ILE A 224 -9.98 8.48 -19.48
CA ILE A 224 -10.09 9.85 -19.94
C ILE A 224 -10.83 9.79 -21.28
N HIS A 225 -12.16 9.79 -21.26
CA HIS A 225 -12.92 10.01 -22.48
C HIS A 225 -12.63 11.42 -23.00
N GLY A 226 -11.90 11.50 -24.11
CA GLY A 226 -11.75 12.72 -24.88
C GLY A 226 -13.13 13.22 -25.29
N ARG A 227 -13.54 14.38 -24.74
CA ARG A 227 -14.74 15.08 -25.19
C ARG A 227 -14.56 15.45 -26.67
N PRO A 228 -15.47 15.07 -27.59
CA PRO A 228 -15.48 15.65 -28.92
C PRO A 228 -15.86 17.13 -28.82
N LEU A 229 -15.12 17.96 -29.56
CA LEU A 229 -15.14 19.41 -29.53
C LEU A 229 -16.45 19.98 -30.16
N VAL A 230 -17.10 20.88 -29.40
CA VAL A 230 -18.01 21.98 -29.81
C VAL A 230 -19.44 21.66 -30.26
N GLU A 231 -20.42 22.05 -29.42
CA GLU A 231 -21.49 22.98 -29.82
C GLU A 231 -21.97 23.81 -28.61
N GLU A 232 -21.98 25.14 -28.78
CA GLU A 232 -22.26 26.16 -27.76
C GLU A 232 -23.76 26.21 -27.40
N VAL A 233 -24.15 26.08 -26.12
CA VAL A 233 -25.16 26.94 -25.45
C VAL A 233 -24.92 26.89 -23.92
N GLN A 234 -25.04 28.07 -23.30
CA GLN A 234 -24.93 28.39 -21.87
C GLN A 234 -25.92 27.59 -20.99
N SER A 235 -25.47 27.14 -19.80
CA SER A 235 -26.02 27.43 -18.45
C SER A 235 -26.00 26.23 -17.46
N GLU A 236 -25.48 26.51 -16.25
CA GLU A 236 -25.64 25.80 -14.96
C GLU A 236 -24.88 24.46 -14.76
N GLU A 237 -23.77 24.53 -14.03
CA GLU A 237 -22.98 23.38 -13.56
C GLU A 237 -23.70 22.66 -12.41
N ASN A 238 -24.44 21.60 -12.75
CA ASN A 238 -24.66 20.47 -11.84
C ASN A 238 -23.63 19.40 -12.22
N GLU A 239 -22.80 18.99 -11.27
CA GLU A 239 -21.96 17.80 -11.39
C GLU A 239 -22.86 16.56 -11.36
N GLU A 240 -23.23 16.04 -12.53
CA GLU A 240 -23.86 14.73 -12.67
C GLU A 240 -22.80 13.65 -12.38
N GLU A 241 -22.95 12.96 -11.25
CA GLU A 241 -22.29 11.68 -10.97
C GLU A 241 -22.69 10.68 -12.08
N MET A 242 -21.75 10.35 -12.97
CA MET A 242 -21.96 9.29 -13.96
C MET A 242 -21.93 7.92 -13.27
N GLU A 243 -23.01 7.15 -13.46
CA GLU A 243 -23.13 5.75 -13.02
C GLU A 243 -22.05 4.89 -13.69
N GLU A 244 -21.19 4.25 -12.87
CA GLU A 244 -20.23 3.22 -13.30
C GLU A 244 -20.99 1.97 -13.78
N ASP A 245 -20.48 1.35 -14.86
CA ASP A 245 -20.99 0.08 -15.41
C ASP A 245 -21.04 -1.02 -14.33
N PRO A 246 -22.22 -1.55 -13.96
CA PRO A 246 -22.37 -2.44 -12.80
C PRO A 246 -21.89 -3.88 -13.03
N GLU A 247 -21.67 -4.31 -14.27
CA GLU A 247 -21.61 -5.74 -14.62
C GLU A 247 -20.31 -6.46 -14.20
N GLY A 248 -19.31 -5.74 -13.65
CA GLY A 248 -17.99 -6.31 -13.36
C GLY A 248 -17.51 -6.30 -11.90
N ASN A 249 -18.18 -5.56 -11.01
CA ASN A 249 -17.66 -5.22 -9.66
C ASN A 249 -18.34 -5.98 -8.50
N GLU A 250 -19.25 -6.93 -8.76
CA GLU A 250 -20.00 -7.68 -7.74
C GLU A 250 -19.14 -8.53 -6.78
N PHE A 251 -17.85 -8.75 -7.08
CA PHE A 251 -16.97 -9.63 -6.28
C PHE A 251 -16.08 -8.92 -5.26
N LEU A 252 -16.07 -7.59 -5.20
CA LEU A 252 -15.24 -6.81 -4.27
C LEU A 252 -16.08 -5.72 -3.60
N VAL A 253 -16.96 -6.11 -2.68
CA VAL A 253 -17.51 -5.15 -1.73
C VAL A 253 -16.44 -4.90 -0.67
N ASP A 254 -15.75 -3.77 -0.79
CA ASP A 254 -14.84 -3.30 0.26
C ASP A 254 -15.62 -3.24 1.58
N GLN A 255 -15.14 -3.98 2.58
CA GLN A 255 -15.65 -3.86 3.93
C GLN A 255 -15.29 -2.45 4.43
N GLU A 256 -16.27 -1.55 4.47
CA GLU A 256 -16.08 -0.25 5.14
C GLU A 256 -15.72 -0.52 6.61
N VAL A 257 -14.42 -0.40 6.92
CA VAL A 257 -13.97 -0.27 8.29
C VAL A 257 -14.66 0.96 8.85
N SER A 258 -15.30 0.81 10.01
CA SER A 258 -16.00 1.88 10.71
C SER A 258 -15.26 3.21 10.56
N LYS A 259 -15.90 4.20 9.93
CA LYS A 259 -15.36 5.56 9.74
C LYS A 259 -14.73 6.01 11.05
N GLU A 260 -13.40 6.00 11.11
CA GLU A 260 -12.68 6.66 12.20
C GLU A 260 -13.19 8.09 12.27
N SER A 261 -13.36 8.64 13.47
CA SER A 261 -13.91 9.99 13.62
C SER A 261 -13.10 10.96 12.76
N GLU A 262 -13.67 11.38 11.63
CA GLU A 262 -13.02 12.27 10.68
C GLU A 262 -12.65 13.53 11.45
N ALA A 263 -11.36 13.76 11.63
CA ALA A 263 -10.89 15.06 12.07
C ALA A 263 -11.44 16.08 11.06
N SER A 264 -12.02 17.19 11.54
CA SER A 264 -12.56 18.24 10.67
C SER A 264 -11.54 18.59 9.59
N ASP A 265 -11.96 18.71 8.32
CA ASP A 265 -11.08 19.01 7.17
C ASP A 265 -10.09 20.15 7.45
N TYR A 266 -10.53 21.20 8.17
CA TYR A 266 -9.69 22.33 8.60
C TYR A 266 -8.45 21.93 9.44
N LYS A 267 -8.55 20.90 10.28
CA LYS A 267 -7.41 20.39 11.06
C LYS A 267 -6.41 19.67 10.15
N ILE A 268 -6.91 18.91 9.18
CA ILE A 268 -6.07 18.17 8.24
C ILE A 268 -5.30 19.15 7.35
N GLU A 269 -5.96 20.19 6.83
CA GLU A 269 -5.30 21.21 6.01
C GLU A 269 -4.15 21.94 6.74
N LYS A 270 -4.29 22.20 8.04
CA LYS A 270 -3.29 22.96 8.81
C LYS A 270 -2.25 22.10 9.52
N PHE A 271 -2.66 20.93 10.03
CA PHE A 271 -1.88 20.09 10.95
C PHE A 271 -1.75 18.65 10.46
N GLY A 272 -2.26 18.33 9.27
CA GLY A 272 -2.17 17.00 8.68
C GLY A 272 -0.73 16.47 8.57
N TYR A 273 -0.63 15.15 8.52
CA TYR A 273 0.61 14.42 8.32
C TYR A 273 0.31 13.09 7.61
N GLY A 274 1.33 12.25 7.46
CA GLY A 274 1.22 11.03 6.67
C GLY A 274 1.29 11.35 5.17
N PHE A 275 1.00 10.34 4.37
CA PHE A 275 0.93 10.45 2.93
C PHE A 275 -0.05 11.55 2.51
N GLY A 276 0.44 12.49 1.68
CA GLY A 276 -0.36 13.60 1.17
C GLY A 276 -0.97 14.52 2.23
N TRP A 277 -0.44 14.51 3.47
CA TRP A 277 -0.97 15.23 4.65
C TRP A 277 -2.45 14.94 4.93
N SER A 278 -2.86 13.70 4.66
CA SER A 278 -4.27 13.26 4.72
C SER A 278 -4.74 12.82 6.11
N LYS A 279 -3.83 12.57 7.05
CA LYS A 279 -4.13 11.97 8.35
C LYS A 279 -3.92 12.97 9.49
N ALA A 280 -4.76 12.86 10.52
CA ALA A 280 -4.66 13.60 11.77
C ALA A 280 -5.21 12.76 12.94
N GLY A 281 -4.76 13.03 14.16
CA GLY A 281 -5.21 12.45 15.42
C GLY A 281 -4.68 11.05 15.76
N VAL A 282 -4.07 10.33 14.81
CA VAL A 282 -3.45 9.00 15.04
C VAL A 282 -2.27 9.08 16.01
N ILE A 283 -1.36 10.05 15.83
CA ILE A 283 -0.14 10.16 16.64
C ILE A 283 -0.45 10.62 18.07
N GLU A 284 -1.49 11.44 18.24
CA GLU A 284 -1.98 11.82 19.55
C GLU A 284 -2.54 10.62 20.32
N ARG A 285 -3.38 9.81 19.66
CA ARG A 285 -4.01 8.61 20.25
C ARG A 285 -2.98 7.58 20.70
N LEU A 286 -1.94 7.36 19.91
CA LEU A 286 -0.93 6.32 20.16
C LEU A 286 0.35 6.85 20.82
N ARG A 287 0.34 8.09 21.34
CA ARG A 287 1.54 8.78 21.83
C ARG A 287 2.35 7.97 22.85
N GLU A 288 1.70 7.26 23.75
CA GLU A 288 2.37 6.44 24.78
C GLU A 288 3.19 5.30 24.16
N GLU A 289 2.80 4.81 22.98
CA GLU A 289 3.42 3.69 22.28
C GLU A 289 4.43 4.17 21.21
N ILE A 290 4.06 5.18 20.42
CA ILE A 290 4.85 5.62 19.24
C ILE A 290 5.62 6.93 19.43
N GLY A 291 5.58 7.52 20.63
CA GLY A 291 6.18 8.85 20.89
C GLY A 291 7.70 8.96 20.68
N HIS A 292 8.41 7.83 20.52
CA HIS A 292 9.84 7.78 20.22
C HIS A 292 10.15 7.56 18.72
N VAL A 293 9.15 7.18 17.92
CA VAL A 293 9.29 6.95 16.47
C VAL A 293 9.35 8.28 15.71
N VAL A 294 8.62 9.28 16.19
CA VAL A 294 8.51 10.62 15.60
C VAL A 294 9.17 11.64 16.53
N ASP A 295 10.00 12.54 15.97
CA ASP A 295 10.71 13.60 16.70
C ASP A 295 9.84 14.81 17.03
N LEU A 296 8.74 14.99 16.30
CA LEU A 296 7.76 16.03 16.57
C LEU A 296 6.75 15.55 17.64
N PRO A 297 6.83 16.03 18.90
CA PRO A 297 6.04 15.47 20.00
C PRO A 297 4.54 15.75 19.90
N ASN A 298 4.16 16.91 19.36
CA ASN A 298 2.77 17.33 19.16
C ASN A 298 2.55 17.77 17.70
N PRO A 299 2.37 16.85 16.75
CA PRO A 299 2.11 17.20 15.35
C PRO A 299 0.86 18.08 15.15
N GLU A 300 -0.17 17.84 15.97
CA GLU A 300 -1.46 18.54 15.95
C GLU A 300 -1.38 20.01 16.36
N ASP A 301 -0.32 20.42 17.07
CA ASP A 301 -0.15 21.80 17.55
C ASP A 301 0.79 22.61 16.64
N VAL A 302 1.39 21.96 15.64
CA VAL A 302 2.43 22.55 14.80
C VAL A 302 2.01 22.53 13.34
N GLU A 303 1.71 23.72 12.83
CA GLU A 303 1.33 23.92 11.43
C GLU A 303 2.37 23.35 10.47
N ILE A 304 1.91 22.71 9.40
CA ILE A 304 2.77 22.01 8.42
C ILE A 304 3.89 22.92 7.90
N GLY A 305 3.56 24.16 7.50
CA GLY A 305 4.53 25.11 6.96
C GLY A 305 5.61 25.57 7.96
N LEU A 306 5.40 25.38 9.26
CA LEU A 306 6.39 25.71 10.30
C LEU A 306 7.31 24.53 10.63
N ARG A 307 7.00 23.31 10.19
CA ARG A 307 7.73 22.09 10.59
C ARG A 307 9.15 22.07 10.06
N ILE A 308 9.42 22.56 8.85
CA ILE A 308 10.78 22.61 8.26
C ILE A 308 11.71 23.45 9.15
N SER A 309 11.34 24.70 9.44
CA SER A 309 12.16 25.62 10.24
C SER A 309 12.39 25.11 11.66
N LYS A 310 11.37 24.47 12.25
CA LYS A 310 11.47 23.79 13.55
C LYS A 310 12.38 22.56 13.50
N CYS A 311 12.32 21.76 12.44
CA CYS A 311 13.23 20.63 12.21
C CYS A 311 14.67 21.13 12.13
N ALA A 312 14.94 22.16 11.32
CA ALA A 312 16.29 22.73 11.19
C ALA A 312 16.84 23.22 12.53
N THR A 313 16.01 23.86 13.36
CA THR A 313 16.36 24.31 14.72
C THR A 313 16.59 23.14 15.67
N PHE A 314 15.80 22.08 15.55
CA PHE A 314 15.94 20.86 16.35
C PHE A 314 17.26 20.15 16.01
N ASP A 315 17.55 19.99 14.72
CA ASP A 315 18.80 19.40 14.22
C ASP A 315 20.01 20.24 14.63
N TYR A 316 19.91 21.57 14.56
CA TYR A 316 20.99 22.47 14.98
C TYR A 316 21.42 22.22 16.44
N LYS A 317 20.46 21.96 17.33
CA LYS A 317 20.71 21.66 18.75
C LYS A 317 21.20 20.25 19.01
N LYS A 318 20.92 19.32 18.09
CA LYS A 318 21.29 17.90 18.20
C LYS A 318 22.66 17.59 17.61
N PHE A 319 23.14 18.44 16.71
CA PHE A 319 24.48 18.34 16.14
C PHE A 319 25.54 18.33 17.25
N ASP A 320 26.47 17.39 17.13
CA ASP A 320 27.59 17.20 18.06
C ASP A 320 28.88 17.33 17.27
N GLU A 321 29.60 18.43 17.51
CA GLU A 321 30.85 18.76 16.83
C GLU A 321 31.91 17.68 17.02
N GLY A 322 32.05 17.13 18.23
CA GLY A 322 33.06 16.12 18.53
C GLY A 322 32.82 14.81 17.78
N ARG A 323 31.57 14.35 17.73
CA ARG A 323 31.20 13.15 16.96
C ARG A 323 31.36 13.35 15.47
N TYR A 324 30.98 14.51 14.93
CA TYR A 324 31.19 14.82 13.51
C TYR A 324 32.68 14.86 13.14
N LEU A 325 33.50 15.51 13.98
CA LEU A 325 34.94 15.64 13.73
C LEU A 325 35.67 14.30 13.82
N ALA A 326 35.24 13.38 14.69
CA ALA A 326 35.79 12.03 14.75
C ALA A 326 35.73 11.34 13.38
N ASP A 327 34.55 11.33 12.75
CA ASP A 327 34.32 10.71 11.44
C ASP A 327 34.95 11.48 10.26
N THR A 328 35.44 12.69 10.50
CA THR A 328 35.98 13.58 9.44
C THR A 328 37.50 13.70 9.48
N VAL A 329 38.09 13.78 10.67
CA VAL A 329 39.55 13.96 10.85
C VAL A 329 40.26 12.61 10.95
N GLU A 330 39.61 11.63 11.57
CA GLU A 330 40.14 10.27 11.76
C GLU A 330 39.09 9.23 11.37
N PRO A 331 38.65 9.22 10.09
CA PRO A 331 37.65 8.27 9.65
C PRO A 331 38.14 6.84 9.83
N GLU A 332 37.27 5.98 10.39
CA GLU A 332 37.52 4.54 10.48
C GLU A 332 37.68 3.94 9.08
N GLU A 333 38.48 2.88 8.95
CA GLU A 333 38.72 2.22 7.65
C GLU A 333 37.42 1.74 6.99
N GLU A 334 36.45 1.31 7.80
CA GLU A 334 35.11 0.92 7.37
C GLU A 334 34.38 2.09 6.70
N LEU A 335 34.40 3.29 7.30
CA LEU A 335 33.78 4.48 6.71
C LEU A 335 34.44 4.87 5.38
N ILE A 336 35.77 4.76 5.28
CA ILE A 336 36.48 5.01 4.01
C ILE A 336 36.04 4.01 2.95
N ALA A 337 35.95 2.72 3.30
CA ALA A 337 35.48 1.66 2.40
C ALA A 337 34.04 1.90 1.95
N ILE A 338 33.13 2.27 2.86
CA ILE A 338 31.72 2.59 2.58
C ILE A 338 31.61 3.76 1.59
N ILE A 339 32.41 4.81 1.74
CA ILE A 339 32.42 5.96 0.82
C ILE A 339 32.96 5.57 -0.56
N ALA A 340 33.99 4.72 -0.59
CA ALA A 340 34.62 4.25 -1.81
C ALA A 340 33.80 3.18 -2.56
N ALA A 341 32.91 2.47 -1.87
CA ALA A 341 32.12 1.38 -2.44
C ALA A 341 31.26 1.85 -3.62
N GLU A 342 31.26 1.05 -4.68
CA GLU A 342 30.39 1.27 -5.83
C GLU A 342 28.93 1.00 -5.47
N PHE A 343 28.02 1.69 -6.16
CA PHE A 343 26.59 1.52 -5.95
C PHE A 343 26.15 0.10 -6.33
N ASN A 344 25.51 -0.61 -5.40
CA ASN A 344 25.11 -2.01 -5.59
C ASN A 344 23.73 -2.34 -4.99
N ILE A 345 22.85 -1.35 -4.87
CA ILE A 345 21.44 -1.63 -4.52
C ILE A 345 20.82 -2.42 -5.67
N LYS A 346 20.20 -3.55 -5.37
CA LYS A 346 19.38 -4.29 -6.33
C LYS A 346 18.05 -3.52 -6.47
N LEU A 347 17.70 -3.13 -7.70
CA LEU A 347 16.52 -2.29 -7.97
C LEU A 347 15.40 -3.05 -8.70
N SER A 348 15.59 -4.34 -8.95
CA SER A 348 14.60 -5.17 -9.64
C SER A 348 13.55 -5.70 -8.66
N LEU A 349 12.26 -5.61 -9.05
CA LEU A 349 11.17 -6.20 -8.28
C LEU A 349 11.36 -7.71 -8.08
N THR A 350 11.29 -8.12 -6.82
CA THR A 350 11.42 -9.49 -6.35
C THR A 350 10.08 -10.22 -6.30
N ASP A 351 10.09 -11.54 -6.14
CA ASP A 351 8.85 -12.32 -5.97
C ASP A 351 8.09 -11.93 -4.70
N ASP A 352 8.81 -11.58 -3.62
CA ASP A 352 8.22 -11.13 -2.36
C ASP A 352 7.51 -9.77 -2.53
N ASP A 353 8.07 -8.87 -3.34
CA ASP A 353 7.39 -7.61 -3.70
C ASP A 353 6.07 -7.91 -4.39
N ARG A 354 6.06 -8.83 -5.35
CA ARG A 354 4.85 -9.16 -6.11
C ARG A 354 3.77 -9.79 -5.23
N VAL A 355 4.15 -10.63 -4.27
CA VAL A 355 3.24 -11.20 -3.26
C VAL A 355 2.59 -10.10 -2.43
N LYS A 356 3.34 -9.06 -2.08
CA LYS A 356 2.82 -7.93 -1.30
C LYS A 356 1.92 -7.03 -2.14
N LEU A 357 2.36 -6.65 -3.34
CA LEU A 357 1.65 -5.71 -4.20
C LEU A 357 0.29 -6.24 -4.68
N LYS A 358 0.14 -7.56 -4.86
CA LYS A 358 -1.17 -8.16 -5.21
C LYS A 358 -2.22 -8.04 -4.10
N ASP A 359 -1.79 -7.89 -2.84
CA ASP A 359 -2.67 -7.82 -1.68
C ASP A 359 -3.05 -6.35 -1.37
N LEU A 360 -2.36 -5.38 -1.97
CA LEU A 360 -2.71 -3.96 -1.93
C LEU A 360 -3.88 -3.69 -2.91
N LYS A 361 -5.12 -3.98 -2.48
CA LYS A 361 -6.33 -3.78 -3.31
C LYS A 361 -7.00 -2.41 -3.12
N THR A 362 -6.39 -1.51 -2.35
CA THR A 362 -6.99 -0.22 -1.99
C THR A 362 -6.66 0.88 -3.00
N LYS A 363 -7.63 1.77 -3.25
CA LYS A 363 -7.40 3.02 -3.98
C LYS A 363 -6.41 3.91 -3.21
N PRO A 364 -5.60 4.74 -3.90
CA PRO A 364 -4.71 5.67 -3.20
C PRO A 364 -5.52 6.61 -2.30
N SER A 365 -5.01 6.86 -1.10
CA SER A 365 -5.62 7.80 -0.15
C SER A 365 -5.73 9.21 -0.75
N ARG A 366 -6.75 9.97 -0.33
CA ARG A 366 -6.94 11.37 -0.74
C ARG A 366 -5.70 12.19 -0.44
N ILE A 367 -5.17 12.90 -1.43
CA ILE A 367 -4.03 13.80 -1.28
C ILE A 367 -4.57 15.22 -1.03
N GLN A 368 -4.08 15.92 0.00
CA GLN A 368 -4.41 17.33 0.25
C GLN A 368 -3.47 18.29 -0.52
N GLY A 369 -2.24 17.86 -0.79
CA GLY A 369 -1.27 18.57 -1.63
C GLY A 369 -1.32 18.18 -3.11
N SER A 370 -0.22 18.44 -3.82
CA SER A 370 -0.02 17.98 -5.21
C SER A 370 0.85 16.73 -5.30
N ASP A 371 0.72 15.97 -6.39
CA ASP A 371 1.60 14.83 -6.67
C ASP A 371 3.08 15.22 -6.68
N CYS A 372 3.41 16.44 -7.14
CA CYS A 372 4.78 16.95 -7.12
C CYS A 372 5.33 17.15 -5.70
N GLU A 373 4.50 17.60 -4.75
CA GLU A 373 4.90 17.77 -3.35
C GLU A 373 5.08 16.41 -2.65
N VAL A 374 4.21 15.44 -2.95
CA VAL A 374 4.33 14.06 -2.49
C VAL A 374 5.60 13.41 -3.05
N ALA A 375 5.89 13.62 -4.34
CA ALA A 375 7.10 13.17 -5.00
C ALA A 375 8.37 13.82 -4.42
N THR A 376 8.30 15.10 -4.06
CA THR A 376 9.42 15.81 -3.41
C THR A 376 9.73 15.21 -2.02
N SER A 377 8.68 14.86 -1.26
CA SER A 377 8.81 14.18 0.04
C SER A 377 9.21 12.70 -0.08
N LEU A 378 9.15 12.11 -1.28
CA LEU A 378 9.73 10.79 -1.53
C LEU A 378 11.26 10.85 -1.59
N VAL A 379 11.84 12.01 -1.98
CA VAL A 379 13.29 12.15 -2.15
C VAL A 379 14.04 11.95 -0.85
N ASP A 380 13.59 12.53 0.27
CA ASP A 380 14.27 12.35 1.56
C ASP A 380 14.07 10.95 2.14
N ILE A 381 12.94 10.30 1.85
CA ILE A 381 12.69 8.90 2.21
C ILE A 381 13.66 7.98 1.47
N VAL A 382 13.81 8.16 0.15
CA VAL A 382 14.76 7.37 -0.66
C VAL A 382 16.21 7.68 -0.26
N PHE A 383 16.54 8.93 0.07
CA PHE A 383 17.84 9.28 0.61
C PHE A 383 18.14 8.52 1.91
N ALA A 384 17.19 8.47 2.84
CA ALA A 384 17.34 7.76 4.10
C ALA A 384 17.55 6.25 3.88
N TYR A 385 16.82 5.66 2.93
CA TYR A 385 17.02 4.27 2.50
C TYR A 385 18.42 4.06 1.90
N CYS A 386 18.84 4.89 0.94
CA CYS A 386 20.16 4.76 0.31
C CYS A 386 21.30 4.92 1.32
N TYR A 387 21.13 5.80 2.31
CA TYR A 387 22.09 5.95 3.41
C TYR A 387 22.25 4.63 4.17
N ASP A 388 21.13 4.05 4.59
CA ASP A 388 21.12 2.81 5.35
C ASP A 388 21.74 1.65 4.57
N GLN A 389 21.32 1.47 3.31
CA GLN A 389 21.88 0.42 2.45
C GLN A 389 23.38 0.58 2.27
N ARG A 390 23.88 1.80 2.03
CA ARG A 390 25.32 2.02 1.84
C ARG A 390 26.11 1.71 3.11
N VAL A 391 25.63 2.12 4.29
CA VAL A 391 26.34 1.89 5.56
C VAL A 391 26.36 0.41 5.95
N ASN A 392 25.33 -0.34 5.58
CA ASN A 392 25.20 -1.75 5.93
C ASN A 392 25.58 -2.71 4.78
N ASP A 393 26.48 -2.29 3.88
CA ASP A 393 26.95 -3.10 2.74
C ASP A 393 25.82 -3.73 1.90
N TRP A 394 24.80 -2.92 1.62
CA TRP A 394 23.64 -3.24 0.77
C TRP A 394 22.73 -4.33 1.34
N GLU A 395 22.80 -4.58 2.65
CA GLU A 395 21.93 -5.49 3.38
C GLU A 395 21.29 -4.80 4.59
N SER A 396 19.99 -5.03 4.83
CA SER A 396 19.28 -4.40 5.94
C SER A 396 19.58 -5.08 7.28
N THR A 397 19.65 -4.29 8.35
CA THR A 397 19.93 -4.74 9.72
C THR A 397 18.78 -4.42 10.66
N CYS A 398 18.89 -4.79 11.94
CA CYS A 398 17.88 -4.44 12.94
C CYS A 398 17.77 -2.92 13.17
N GLU A 399 18.85 -2.16 12.92
CA GLU A 399 18.87 -0.70 13.07
C GLU A 399 18.37 0.03 11.81
N SER A 400 18.15 -0.67 10.71
CA SER A 400 17.71 -0.06 9.45
C SER A 400 16.41 0.72 9.59
N GLY A 401 15.46 0.21 10.37
CA GLY A 401 14.22 0.94 10.64
C GLY A 401 14.44 2.24 11.40
N TRP A 402 15.39 2.26 12.35
CA TRP A 402 15.76 3.47 13.05
C TRP A 402 16.45 4.45 12.10
N THR A 403 17.44 4.02 11.32
CA THR A 403 18.18 4.88 10.39
C THR A 403 17.25 5.50 9.35
N CYS A 404 16.43 4.70 8.68
CA CYS A 404 15.52 5.18 7.64
C CYS A 404 14.46 6.15 8.19
N SER A 405 13.85 5.83 9.34
CA SER A 405 12.87 6.73 9.97
C SER A 405 13.51 8.00 10.49
N LYS A 406 14.71 7.91 11.07
CA LYS A 406 15.41 9.04 11.67
C LYS A 406 15.96 9.98 10.62
N LEU A 407 16.51 9.50 9.51
CA LEU A 407 17.14 10.38 8.53
C LEU A 407 16.16 11.12 7.64
N SER A 408 14.98 10.55 7.38
CA SER A 408 13.90 11.22 6.64
C SER A 408 13.18 12.25 7.52
N PRO A 409 13.25 13.57 7.24
CA PRO A 409 12.44 14.54 7.95
C PRO A 409 10.94 14.40 7.66
N SER A 410 10.55 13.86 6.49
CA SER A 410 9.15 13.55 6.17
C SER A 410 8.57 12.52 7.14
N LEU A 411 9.34 11.49 7.51
CA LEU A 411 8.91 10.46 8.46
C LEU A 411 9.08 10.88 9.93
N SER A 412 10.26 11.43 10.29
CA SER A 412 10.57 11.76 11.69
C SER A 412 9.96 13.08 12.18
N TYR A 413 9.84 14.09 11.31
CA TYR A 413 9.39 15.43 11.71
C TYR A 413 8.14 15.90 10.94
N LEU A 414 7.58 15.04 10.08
CA LEU A 414 6.31 15.24 9.38
C LEU A 414 6.31 16.52 8.52
N THR A 415 7.46 16.81 7.90
CA THR A 415 7.69 18.01 7.11
C THR A 415 6.99 17.95 5.75
N LYS A 416 6.80 19.12 5.16
CA LYS A 416 6.45 19.32 3.76
C LYS A 416 7.57 20.12 3.13
N PHE A 417 7.99 19.79 1.91
CA PHE A 417 9.08 20.49 1.23
C PHE A 417 8.58 21.23 0.00
N ASP A 418 9.11 22.42 -0.22
CA ASP A 418 8.80 23.20 -1.42
C ASP A 418 9.73 22.83 -2.59
N THR A 419 10.93 22.31 -2.30
CA THR A 419 11.93 21.95 -3.32
C THR A 419 12.69 20.68 -2.98
N VAL A 420 13.14 19.97 -4.01
CA VAL A 420 14.05 18.80 -3.90
C VAL A 420 15.34 19.15 -3.16
N ARG A 421 15.87 20.37 -3.36
CA ARG A 421 17.07 20.84 -2.66
C ARG A 421 16.85 20.93 -1.16
N GLU A 422 15.72 21.45 -0.72
CA GLU A 422 15.38 21.59 0.69
C GLU A 422 15.19 20.23 1.37
N ALA A 423 14.56 19.28 0.68
CA ALA A 423 14.41 17.90 1.14
C ALA A 423 15.79 17.24 1.39
N LEU A 424 16.68 17.30 0.39
CA LEU A 424 18.04 16.73 0.48
C LEU A 424 18.90 17.47 1.50
N LEU A 425 18.80 18.80 1.61
CA LEU A 425 19.54 19.57 2.60
C LEU A 425 19.11 19.16 4.01
N SER A 426 17.80 19.04 4.25
CA SER A 426 17.26 18.62 5.55
C SER A 426 17.68 17.20 5.89
N ALA A 427 17.65 16.27 4.94
CA ALA A 427 18.15 14.91 5.14
C ALA A 427 19.68 14.87 5.38
N THR A 428 20.46 15.69 4.68
CA THR A 428 21.91 15.83 4.87
C THR A 428 22.25 16.34 6.26
N ARG A 429 21.51 17.35 6.77
CA ARG A 429 21.66 17.84 8.15
C ARG A 429 21.51 16.72 9.17
N ARG A 430 20.55 15.82 8.93
CA ARG A 430 20.29 14.69 9.83
C ARG A 430 21.36 13.59 9.67
N ALA A 431 21.83 13.33 8.45
CA ALA A 431 22.91 12.39 8.18
C ALA A 431 24.22 12.75 8.91
N VAL A 432 24.51 14.04 9.08
CA VAL A 432 25.69 14.49 9.85
C VAL A 432 25.45 14.64 11.36
N SER A 433 24.22 14.39 11.84
CA SER A 433 23.85 14.66 13.24
C SER A 433 23.47 13.41 14.04
N TYR A 434 22.76 12.46 13.44
CA TYR A 434 22.13 11.36 14.17
C TYR A 434 22.82 10.00 14.04
N PRO A 435 23.14 9.50 12.84
CA PRO A 435 23.50 8.09 12.64
C PRO A 435 24.89 7.76 13.22
N LEU A 436 25.28 6.49 13.08
CA LEU A 436 26.56 5.95 13.53
C LEU A 436 27.73 6.77 12.95
N TYR A 437 27.79 6.85 11.62
CA TYR A 437 28.77 7.63 10.86
C TYR A 437 28.23 9.03 10.51
N ARG A 438 28.92 10.09 10.90
CA ARG A 438 28.48 11.48 10.70
C ARG A 438 29.42 12.21 9.76
N SER A 439 29.40 11.80 8.49
CA SER A 439 30.31 12.32 7.47
C SER A 439 29.58 13.05 6.37
N PHE A 440 30.02 14.28 6.08
CA PHE A 440 29.50 15.06 4.95
C PHE A 440 29.79 14.37 3.60
N ASN A 441 30.97 13.77 3.44
CA ASN A 441 31.35 13.08 2.22
C ASN A 441 30.47 11.85 1.96
N LEU A 442 30.12 11.11 3.03
CA LEU A 442 29.15 10.03 2.95
C LEU A 442 27.79 10.55 2.50
N ALA A 443 27.29 11.63 3.10
CA ALA A 443 26.01 12.22 2.72
C ALA A 443 25.98 12.66 1.25
N VAL A 444 27.05 13.29 0.74
CA VAL A 444 27.19 13.63 -0.69
C VAL A 444 27.12 12.37 -1.56
N LYS A 445 27.77 11.28 -1.13
CA LYS A 445 27.72 10.01 -1.87
C LYS A 445 26.32 9.42 -1.92
N VAL A 446 25.59 9.48 -0.82
CA VAL A 446 24.20 9.03 -0.73
C VAL A 446 23.28 9.88 -1.61
N ILE A 447 23.54 11.19 -1.77
CA ILE A 447 22.81 12.02 -2.75
C ILE A 447 23.03 11.46 -4.16
N GLU A 448 24.24 11.08 -4.54
CA GLU A 448 24.51 10.46 -5.85
C GLU A 448 23.75 9.14 -6.03
N ASP A 449 23.68 8.32 -4.98
CA ASP A 449 22.92 7.06 -5.01
C ASP A 449 21.42 7.29 -5.15
N THR A 450 20.89 8.28 -4.41
CA THR A 450 19.50 8.72 -4.54
C THR A 450 19.20 9.10 -5.99
N LYS A 451 20.08 9.88 -6.63
CA LYS A 451 19.94 10.22 -8.06
C LYS A 451 19.92 8.97 -8.95
N LYS A 452 20.77 7.97 -8.70
CA LYS A 452 20.78 6.71 -9.48
C LYS A 452 19.49 5.93 -9.32
N VAL A 453 18.94 5.82 -8.11
CA VAL A 453 17.66 5.14 -7.86
C VAL A 453 16.53 5.82 -8.63
N PHE A 454 16.45 7.16 -8.59
CA PHE A 454 15.44 7.89 -9.36
C PHE A 454 15.65 7.75 -10.88
N LEU A 455 16.89 7.68 -11.37
CA LEU A 455 17.18 7.50 -12.79
C LEU A 455 16.76 6.12 -13.33
N GLU A 456 16.78 5.07 -12.50
CA GLU A 456 16.32 3.72 -12.90
C GLU A 456 14.79 3.69 -13.12
N GLY A 457 14.05 4.58 -12.45
CA GLY A 457 12.63 4.84 -12.72
C GLY A 457 11.67 4.22 -11.70
N ARG A 458 10.38 4.14 -12.09
CA ARG A 458 9.29 3.80 -11.18
C ARG A 458 9.36 2.39 -10.59
N SER A 459 9.78 1.39 -11.38
CA SER A 459 9.94 0.01 -10.87
C SER A 459 10.99 -0.08 -9.77
N ALA A 460 12.08 0.69 -9.88
CA ALA A 460 13.11 0.76 -8.84
C ALA A 460 12.59 1.43 -7.57
N LEU A 461 11.88 2.54 -7.70
CA LEU A 461 11.23 3.21 -6.57
C LEU A 461 10.20 2.31 -5.88
N LEU A 462 9.43 1.53 -6.65
CA LEU A 462 8.47 0.58 -6.12
C LEU A 462 9.15 -0.52 -5.30
N HIS A 463 10.25 -1.08 -5.80
CA HIS A 463 11.05 -2.06 -5.05
C HIS A 463 11.62 -1.46 -3.75
N VAL A 464 12.22 -0.26 -3.82
CA VAL A 464 12.74 0.45 -2.64
C VAL A 464 11.66 0.67 -1.58
N LEU A 465 10.45 1.03 -1.98
CA LEU A 465 9.32 1.19 -1.06
C LEU A 465 8.85 -0.16 -0.47
N CYS A 466 8.90 -1.25 -1.23
CA CYS A 466 8.57 -2.58 -0.74
C CYS A 466 9.55 -3.04 0.35
N ASP A 467 10.84 -2.87 0.10
CA ASP A 467 11.93 -3.14 1.04
C ASP A 467 11.82 -2.26 2.28
N LEU A 468 11.61 -0.95 2.11
CA LEU A 468 11.41 -0.03 3.23
C LEU A 468 10.21 -0.44 4.10
N ASN A 469 9.13 -0.87 3.47
CA ASN A 469 7.97 -1.37 4.20
C ASN A 469 8.31 -2.64 4.99
N HIS A 470 9.09 -3.57 4.41
CA HIS A 470 9.58 -4.75 5.13
C HIS A 470 10.48 -4.37 6.31
N ILE A 471 11.41 -3.42 6.13
CA ILE A 471 12.28 -2.89 7.18
C ILE A 471 11.46 -2.35 8.36
N PHE A 472 10.39 -1.60 8.12
CA PHE A 472 9.54 -1.08 9.20
C PHE A 472 8.70 -2.13 9.91
N VAL A 473 8.36 -3.24 9.26
CA VAL A 473 7.75 -4.39 9.93
C VAL A 473 8.78 -5.14 10.79
N ALA A 474 9.99 -5.35 10.26
CA ALA A 474 11.03 -6.16 10.90
C ALA A 474 11.77 -5.46 12.04
N SER A 475 11.88 -4.13 12.01
CA SER A 475 12.67 -3.33 12.96
C SER A 475 12.07 -3.19 14.37
N GLY A 476 10.82 -3.60 14.58
CA GLY A 476 10.17 -3.50 15.89
C GLY A 476 9.84 -2.06 16.31
N GLU A 477 9.69 -1.83 17.62
CA GLU A 477 9.42 -0.50 18.22
C GLU A 477 8.24 0.26 17.58
N PHE A 478 7.19 -0.45 17.18
CA PHE A 478 6.00 0.12 16.55
C PHE A 478 6.25 0.90 15.23
N ARG A 479 7.43 0.77 14.59
CA ARG A 479 7.75 1.46 13.33
C ARG A 479 6.87 1.07 12.16
N TYR A 480 6.18 -0.07 12.23
CA TYR A 480 5.16 -0.47 11.26
C TYR A 480 4.07 0.60 11.08
N ILE A 481 3.85 1.49 12.07
CA ILE A 481 2.92 2.61 11.92
C ILE A 481 3.31 3.56 10.77
N LEU A 482 4.59 3.66 10.43
CA LEU A 482 5.06 4.45 9.29
C LEU A 482 4.63 3.83 7.96
N ASN A 483 4.40 2.51 7.91
CA ASN A 483 3.79 1.88 6.74
C ASN A 483 2.36 2.36 6.59
N ASP A 484 1.59 2.31 7.67
CA ASP A 484 0.19 2.73 7.65
C ASP A 484 0.06 4.23 7.40
N LEU A 485 0.97 5.05 7.92
CA LEU A 485 0.91 6.51 7.74
C LEU A 485 1.45 6.98 6.39
N PHE A 486 2.46 6.30 5.83
CA PHE A 486 3.19 6.76 4.65
C PHE A 486 3.38 5.66 3.59
N ILE A 487 4.09 4.59 3.93
CA ILE A 487 4.71 3.74 2.91
C ILE A 487 3.68 2.94 2.10
N THR A 488 2.62 2.45 2.74
CA THR A 488 1.55 1.70 2.05
C THR A 488 0.84 2.59 1.02
N ASP A 489 0.56 3.84 1.35
CA ASP A 489 -0.04 4.80 0.42
C ASP A 489 0.95 5.19 -0.69
N TYR A 490 2.26 5.35 -0.38
CA TYR A 490 3.30 5.56 -1.39
C TYR A 490 3.41 4.40 -2.38
N LEU A 491 3.29 3.14 -1.92
CA LEU A 491 3.30 1.95 -2.76
C LEU A 491 2.15 1.95 -3.77
N ILE A 492 0.95 2.39 -3.36
CA ILE A 492 -0.21 2.49 -4.26
C ILE A 492 -0.04 3.69 -5.19
N TRP A 493 0.36 4.84 -4.66
CA TRP A 493 0.50 6.08 -5.41
C TRP A 493 1.52 6.00 -6.53
N ILE A 494 2.73 5.47 -6.28
CA ILE A 494 3.82 5.41 -7.26
C ILE A 494 3.45 4.59 -8.51
N GLN A 495 2.51 3.65 -8.35
CA GLN A 495 1.98 2.83 -9.44
C GLN A 495 1.00 3.61 -10.32
N SER A 496 0.22 4.52 -9.71
CA SER A 496 -0.82 5.30 -10.39
C SER A 496 -0.37 6.69 -10.88
N VAL A 497 0.72 7.22 -10.33
CA VAL A 497 1.15 8.60 -10.59
C VAL A 497 1.55 8.79 -12.06
N PRO A 498 1.16 9.92 -12.68
CA PRO A 498 1.63 10.27 -14.02
C PRO A 498 3.17 10.30 -14.12
N GLU A 499 3.69 9.77 -15.22
CA GLU A 499 5.14 9.62 -15.44
C GLU A 499 5.89 10.96 -15.42
N ASN A 500 5.25 12.02 -15.92
CA ASN A 500 5.81 13.36 -15.95
C ASN A 500 6.16 13.89 -14.55
N VAL A 501 5.47 13.46 -13.49
CA VAL A 501 5.78 13.88 -12.11
C VAL A 501 7.13 13.33 -11.68
N ILE A 502 7.43 12.07 -12.02
CA ILE A 502 8.72 11.44 -11.70
C ILE A 502 9.82 11.99 -12.61
N GLU A 503 9.53 12.21 -13.89
CA GLU A 503 10.46 12.87 -14.82
C GLU A 503 10.84 14.28 -14.36
N ASP A 504 9.88 15.05 -13.82
CA ASP A 504 10.14 16.38 -13.26
C ASP A 504 11.08 16.32 -12.05
N ILE A 505 10.93 15.32 -11.18
CA ILE A 505 11.86 15.11 -10.05
C ILE A 505 13.24 14.65 -10.54
N GLN A 506 13.31 13.75 -11.51
CA GLN A 506 14.57 13.32 -12.13
C GLN A 506 15.32 14.51 -12.73
N LYS A 507 14.61 15.40 -13.43
CA LYS A 507 15.18 16.63 -13.99
C LYS A 507 15.69 17.57 -12.90
N GLN A 508 14.89 17.81 -11.86
CA GLN A 508 15.31 18.63 -10.72
C GLN A 508 16.54 18.06 -10.01
N LEU A 509 16.64 16.74 -9.87
CA LEU A 509 17.79 16.04 -9.30
C LEU A 509 19.04 16.14 -10.20
N ALA A 510 18.88 16.08 -11.53
CA ALA A 510 19.95 16.23 -12.49
C ALA A 510 20.51 17.66 -12.53
N GLU A 511 19.63 18.67 -12.49
CA GLU A 511 19.97 20.10 -12.50
C GLU A 511 20.35 20.65 -11.12
N LEU A 512 20.26 19.82 -10.07
CA LEU A 512 20.51 20.23 -8.69
C LEU A 512 21.95 20.74 -8.50
N PRO A 513 22.14 21.98 -8.02
CA PRO A 513 23.45 22.47 -7.60
C PRO A 513 24.03 21.59 -6.49
N ALA A 514 25.35 21.45 -6.45
CA ALA A 514 26.02 20.73 -5.38
C ALA A 514 25.59 21.31 -4.01
N ILE A 515 25.37 20.43 -3.04
CA ILE A 515 25.20 20.84 -1.65
C ILE A 515 26.59 21.04 -1.09
N HIS A 516 26.83 22.21 -0.49
CA HIS A 516 28.09 22.58 0.13
C HIS A 516 27.93 22.57 1.66
N LYS A 517 29.06 22.45 2.36
CA LYS A 517 29.11 22.47 3.82
C LYS A 517 28.54 23.76 4.41
N THR A 518 28.71 24.88 3.72
CA THR A 518 28.15 26.19 4.09
C THR A 518 26.62 26.20 4.09
N ASP A 519 25.97 25.38 3.26
CA ASP A 519 24.51 25.28 3.20
C ASP A 519 23.92 24.68 4.49
N LEU A 520 24.73 23.94 5.27
CA LEU A 520 24.30 23.29 6.51
C LEU A 520 24.33 24.25 7.73
N GLY A 521 24.90 25.44 7.60
CA GLY A 521 24.81 26.48 8.64
C GLY A 521 25.55 26.20 9.96
N TRP A 522 26.42 25.18 10.02
CA TRP A 522 27.31 24.90 11.17
C TRP A 522 28.77 25.33 10.92
N ASP A 523 29.05 26.04 9.83
CA ASP A 523 30.40 26.46 9.44
C ASP A 523 31.43 25.30 9.47
N LEU A 524 31.02 24.13 8.94
CA LEU A 524 31.79 22.89 9.03
C LEU A 524 33.22 23.02 8.49
N ASP A 525 33.44 23.85 7.46
CA ASP A 525 34.78 24.12 6.92
C ASP A 525 35.72 24.74 7.97
N MET A 526 35.21 25.65 8.81
CA MET A 526 35.99 26.25 9.90
C MET A 526 36.27 25.23 11.00
N LEU A 527 35.25 24.43 11.38
CA LEU A 527 35.39 23.37 12.38
C LEU A 527 36.45 22.35 11.97
N GLU A 528 36.40 21.85 10.74
CA GLU A 528 37.37 20.89 10.21
C GLU A 528 38.77 21.46 10.10
N THR A 529 38.90 22.73 9.69
CA THR A 529 40.22 23.38 9.57
C THR A 529 40.87 23.54 10.95
N ASN A 530 40.10 23.99 11.95
CA ASN A 530 40.58 24.13 13.32
C ASN A 530 41.01 22.78 13.91
N ALA A 531 40.20 21.74 13.74
CA ALA A 531 40.51 20.40 14.24
C ALA A 531 41.79 19.81 13.60
N LYS A 532 42.00 20.02 12.29
CA LYS A 532 43.22 19.59 11.60
C LYS A 532 44.46 20.33 12.09
N LEU A 533 44.34 21.63 12.39
CA LEU A 533 45.44 22.42 12.95
C LEU A 533 45.81 21.93 14.35
N GLU A 534 44.83 21.69 15.21
CA GLU A 534 45.05 21.15 16.57
C GLU A 534 45.72 19.78 16.55
N LYS A 535 45.27 18.88 15.65
CA LYS A 535 45.92 17.58 15.47
C LYS A 535 47.38 17.72 15.02
N THR A 536 47.65 18.58 14.04
CA THR A 536 49.02 18.80 13.55
C THR A 536 49.94 19.39 14.63
N THR A 537 49.41 20.22 15.53
CA THR A 537 50.18 20.73 16.68
C THR A 537 50.49 19.64 17.71
N LEU A 538 49.54 18.75 17.99
CA LEU A 538 49.76 17.63 18.91
C LEU A 538 50.79 16.64 18.35
N ASP A 539 50.70 16.31 17.06
CA ASP A 539 51.66 15.43 16.37
C ASP A 539 53.07 16.03 16.30
N SER A 540 53.21 17.37 16.41
CA SER A 540 54.51 18.05 16.42
C SER A 540 55.16 18.18 17.80
N ASP A 541 54.39 18.01 18.88
CA ASP A 541 54.90 18.04 20.26
C ASP A 541 55.41 16.66 20.73
N ASP A 542 55.13 15.59 19.98
CA ASP A 542 55.70 14.24 20.16
C ASP A 542 57.11 14.14 19.54
N ASP A 543 58.07 14.93 20.03
CA ASP A 543 59.51 14.73 19.76
C ASP A 543 60.03 13.48 20.51
N PRO A 544 60.95 12.67 19.94
CA PRO A 544 61.36 11.40 20.52
C PRO A 544 62.10 11.60 21.84
N ASP A 545 61.77 10.76 22.84
CA ASP A 545 62.48 10.65 24.11
C ASP A 545 64.00 10.72 23.91
N PRO A 546 64.74 11.49 24.73
CA PRO A 546 66.18 11.61 24.58
C PRO A 546 66.82 10.21 24.69
N VAL A 547 67.53 9.83 23.64
CA VAL A 547 68.31 8.59 23.59
C VAL A 547 69.31 8.61 24.75
N ASP A 548 69.09 7.74 25.74
CA ASP A 548 70.06 7.50 26.83
C ASP A 548 71.39 7.02 26.21
N GLU A 549 72.43 7.85 26.30
CA GLU A 549 73.84 7.52 25.98
C GLU A 549 74.50 6.65 27.05
#